data_AF-A0A1B6FD10-F1
#
_entry.id   AF-A0A1B6FD10-F1
#
_cell.length_a   1.000
_cell.length_b   1.000
_cell.length_c   1.000
_cell.angle_alpha   90.00
_cell.angle_beta   90.00
_cell.angle_gamma   90.00
#
_symmetry.space_group_name_H-M   'P 1'
#
loop_
_entity.id
_entity.type
_entity.pdbx_description
1 polymer ?
#
loop_
_entity_poly.entity_id
_entity_poly.type
_entity_poly.pdbx_seq_one_letter_code
_entity_poly.pdbx_strand_id
1 'polypeptide(L)'
;MFIDSWFSMWAGHMDLFVDIFFFMSAFLVSILYYAQLHKRYVSPLKVYFYRLCRLVPMYAVVVFFYATLLRQLGDGPIWNMFMDVEQQACRQNWWTNLLFINTYVNTDNMCLLQSWY
;
A
#
# COMPACT_ATOMS: atom_id res chain seq x y z
N MET A 1 30.66 -13.74 6.72
CA MET A 1 30.69 -15.12 6.19
C MET A 1 29.27 -15.72 6.18
N PHE A 2 28.30 -15.06 5.53
CA PHE A 2 26.93 -15.58 5.27
C PHE A 2 26.33 -15.01 3.96
N ILE A 3 27.13 -14.28 3.17
CA ILE A 3 26.66 -13.53 1.99
C ILE A 3 26.60 -14.44 0.74
N ASP A 4 27.24 -15.61 0.76
CA ASP A 4 27.36 -16.49 -0.41
C ASP A 4 26.17 -17.46 -0.58
N SER A 5 25.13 -17.34 0.24
CA SER A 5 23.93 -18.15 0.09
C SER A 5 23.00 -17.52 -0.95
N TRP A 6 22.58 -18.28 -1.96
CA TRP A 6 21.49 -17.95 -2.89
C TRP A 6 20.28 -17.35 -2.15
N PHE A 7 20.01 -17.85 -0.95
CA PHE A 7 18.97 -17.37 -0.06
C PHE A 7 19.08 -15.88 0.30
N SER A 8 20.30 -15.36 0.49
CA SER A 8 20.51 -13.92 0.77
C SER A 8 20.23 -13.03 -0.44
N MET A 9 20.48 -13.55 -1.65
CA MET A 9 20.18 -12.86 -2.91
C MET A 9 18.66 -12.72 -3.12
N TRP A 10 17.89 -13.77 -2.83
CA TRP A 10 16.41 -13.69 -2.87
C TRP A 10 15.83 -12.85 -1.73
N ALA A 11 16.41 -12.92 -0.53
CA ALA A 11 15.97 -12.11 0.60
C ALA A 11 16.23 -10.60 0.39
N GLY A 12 17.25 -10.24 -0.39
CA GLY A 12 17.56 -8.84 -0.74
C GLY A 12 16.64 -8.23 -1.80
N HIS A 13 15.99 -9.04 -2.64
CA HIS A 13 15.14 -8.59 -3.74
C HIS A 13 13.66 -8.85 -3.47
N MET A 14 13.13 -8.32 -2.37
CA MET A 14 11.70 -8.42 -2.06
C MET A 14 10.82 -7.74 -3.12
N ASP A 15 11.36 -6.77 -3.86
CA ASP A 15 10.66 -6.03 -4.90
C ASP A 15 10.18 -6.91 -6.07
N LEU A 16 10.92 -7.99 -6.37
CA LEU A 16 10.54 -8.94 -7.43
C LEU A 16 9.19 -9.60 -7.18
N PHE A 17 8.83 -9.82 -5.90
CA PHE A 17 7.53 -10.39 -5.56
C PHE A 17 6.39 -9.41 -5.84
N VAL A 18 6.62 -8.12 -5.61
CA VAL A 18 5.65 -7.05 -5.89
C VAL A 18 5.43 -6.94 -7.40
N ASP A 19 6.50 -7.00 -8.19
CA ASP A 19 6.43 -6.97 -9.65
C ASP A 19 5.64 -8.14 -10.24
N ILE A 20 5.89 -9.36 -9.75
CA ILE A 20 5.16 -10.56 -10.17
C ILE A 20 3.68 -10.45 -9.78
N PHE A 21 3.39 -9.98 -8.57
CA PHE A 21 2.01 -9.77 -8.12
C PHE A 21 1.26 -8.78 -9.01
N PHE A 22 1.90 -7.67 -9.38
CA PHE A 22 1.31 -6.69 -10.30
C PHE A 22 1.11 -7.26 -11.69
N PHE A 23 2.08 -8.02 -12.22
CA PHE A 23 1.95 -8.67 -13.52
C PHE A 23 0.76 -9.65 -13.56
N MET A 24 0.66 -10.53 -12.55
CA MET A 24 -0.43 -11.51 -12.46
C MET A 24 -1.79 -10.82 -12.28
N SER A 25 -1.86 -9.78 -11.45
CA SER A 25 -3.09 -9.00 -11.24
C SER A 25 -3.53 -8.28 -12.51
N ALA A 26 -2.58 -7.67 -13.25
CA ALA A 26 -2.86 -6.99 -14.52
C ALA A 26 -3.32 -7.96 -15.61
N PHE A 27 -2.66 -9.12 -15.70
CA PHE A 27 -3.03 -10.18 -16.65
C PHE A 27 -4.44 -10.73 -16.40
N LEU A 28 -4.81 -10.95 -15.13
CA LEU A 28 -6.16 -11.38 -14.78
C LEU A 28 -7.21 -10.34 -15.19
N VAL A 29 -6.96 -9.07 -14.87
CA VAL A 29 -7.89 -7.97 -15.19
C VAL A 29 -8.06 -7.81 -16.70
N SER A 30 -6.99 -7.94 -17.50
CA SER A 30 -7.05 -7.81 -18.96
C SER A 30 -7.89 -8.92 -19.60
N ILE A 31 -7.73 -10.18 -19.16
CA ILE A 31 -8.53 -11.31 -19.64
C ILE A 31 -10.01 -11.12 -19.29
N LEU A 32 -10.31 -10.75 -18.04
CA LEU A 32 -11.69 -10.50 -17.59
C LEU A 32 -12.33 -9.34 -18.36
N TYR A 33 -11.58 -8.28 -18.59
CA TYR A 33 -12.04 -7.13 -19.36
C TYR A 33 -12.33 -7.50 -20.81
N TYR A 34 -11.44 -8.27 -21.47
CA TYR A 34 -11.66 -8.76 -22.83
C TYR A 34 -12.93 -9.63 -22.93
N ALA A 35 -13.12 -10.55 -21.98
CA ALA A 35 -14.32 -11.40 -21.92
C ALA A 35 -15.62 -10.59 -21.70
N GLN A 36 -15.56 -9.49 -20.94
CA GLN A 36 -16.70 -8.59 -20.72
C GLN A 36 -16.99 -7.72 -21.94
N LEU A 37 -15.96 -7.27 -22.65
CA LEU A 37 -16.09 -6.42 -23.83
C LEU A 37 -16.91 -7.11 -24.94
N HIS A 38 -16.77 -8.44 -25.07
CA HIS A 38 -17.56 -9.24 -26.00
C HIS A 38 -19.07 -9.21 -25.69
N LYS A 39 -19.48 -9.00 -24.43
CA LYS A 39 -20.89 -8.91 -24.03
C LYS A 39 -21.40 -7.47 -24.04
N ARG A 40 -20.61 -6.52 -23.53
CA ARG A 40 -20.99 -5.11 -23.41
C ARG A 40 -19.74 -4.24 -23.27
N TYR A 41 -19.72 -3.10 -23.96
CA TYR A 41 -18.70 -2.09 -23.73
C TYR A 41 -18.85 -1.49 -22.32
N VAL A 42 -17.80 -1.61 -21.53
CA VAL A 42 -17.67 -0.99 -20.20
C VAL A 42 -16.53 0.03 -20.26
N SER A 43 -16.80 1.27 -19.86
CA SER A 43 -15.76 2.29 -19.84
C SER A 43 -14.73 1.98 -18.75
N PRO A 44 -13.42 1.99 -19.07
CA PRO A 44 -12.37 1.66 -18.11
C PRO A 44 -12.37 2.62 -16.91
N LEU A 45 -12.74 3.89 -17.13
CA LEU A 45 -12.88 4.91 -16.09
C LEU A 45 -13.94 4.54 -15.04
N LYS A 46 -15.06 3.96 -15.47
CA LYS A 46 -16.13 3.59 -14.53
C LYS A 46 -15.71 2.42 -13.65
N VAL A 47 -14.99 1.44 -14.23
CA VAL A 47 -14.41 0.31 -13.48
C VAL A 47 -13.40 0.81 -12.46
N TYR A 48 -12.52 1.73 -12.87
CA TYR A 48 -11.54 2.35 -11.98
C TYR A 48 -12.19 3.16 -10.84
N PHE A 49 -13.23 3.92 -11.14
CA PHE A 49 -13.97 4.68 -10.12
C PHE A 49 -14.63 3.77 -9.07
N TYR A 50 -15.31 2.70 -9.48
CA TYR A 50 -15.88 1.73 -8.54
C TYR A 50 -14.80 1.06 -7.68
N ARG A 51 -13.63 0.79 -8.27
CA ARG A 51 -12.48 0.26 -7.55
C ARG A 51 -12.03 1.24 -6.46
N LEU A 52 -11.87 2.52 -6.79
CA LEU A 52 -11.51 3.55 -5.81
C LEU A 52 -12.56 3.70 -4.70
N CYS A 53 -13.84 3.81 -5.04
CA CYS A 53 -14.91 3.93 -4.03
C CYS A 53 -14.95 2.77 -3.04
N ARG A 54 -14.50 1.57 -3.44
CA ARG A 54 -14.41 0.41 -2.56
C ARG A 54 -13.14 0.41 -1.71
N LEU A 55 -12.00 0.82 -2.27
CA LEU A 55 -10.69 0.78 -1.61
C LEU A 55 -10.47 1.94 -0.62
N VAL A 56 -10.81 3.16 -1.03
CA VAL A 56 -10.63 4.39 -0.25
C VAL A 56 -11.22 4.31 1.16
N PRO A 57 -12.46 3.83 1.41
CA PRO A 57 -13.02 3.82 2.77
C PRO A 57 -12.27 2.88 3.70
N MET A 58 -11.87 1.70 3.23
CA MET A 58 -11.06 0.78 4.03
C MET A 58 -9.68 1.37 4.33
N TYR A 59 -9.08 1.99 3.32
CA TYR A 59 -7.77 2.62 3.47
C TYR A 59 -7.80 3.79 4.47
N ALA A 60 -8.86 4.59 4.45
CA ALA A 60 -9.09 5.67 5.41
C ALA A 60 -9.12 5.16 6.86
N VAL A 61 -9.80 4.04 7.09
CA VAL A 61 -9.88 3.41 8.42
C VAL A 61 -8.50 2.98 8.90
N VAL A 62 -7.69 2.38 8.02
CA VAL A 62 -6.32 1.95 8.37
C VAL A 62 -5.43 3.16 8.68
N VAL A 63 -5.46 4.21 7.86
CA VAL A 63 -4.71 5.44 8.11
C VAL A 63 -5.09 6.06 9.46
N PHE A 64 -6.40 6.12 9.76
CA PHE A 64 -6.88 6.64 11.03
C PHE A 64 -6.45 5.77 12.22
N PHE A 65 -6.47 4.45 12.05
CA PHE A 65 -6.01 3.49 13.04
C PHE A 65 -4.53 3.69 13.39
N TYR A 66 -3.67 3.86 12.38
CA TYR A 66 -2.24 4.16 12.58
C TYR A 66 -2.02 5.53 13.23
N ALA A 67 -2.85 6.53 12.91
CA ALA A 67 -2.72 7.87 13.46
C ALA A 67 -3.16 8.02 14.93
N THR A 68 -3.99 7.10 15.45
CA THR A 68 -4.63 7.24 16.78
C THR A 68 -4.55 6.00 17.66
N LEU A 69 -4.98 4.84 17.17
CA LEU A 69 -5.20 3.64 17.97
C LEU A 69 -3.93 2.82 18.17
N LEU A 70 -3.03 2.80 17.17
CA LEU A 70 -1.85 1.94 17.18
C LEU A 70 -0.91 2.22 18.38
N ARG A 71 -0.78 3.48 18.79
CA ARG A 71 0.01 3.84 19.98
C ARG A 71 -0.56 3.28 21.28
N GLN A 72 -1.88 3.14 21.39
CA GLN A 72 -2.55 2.68 22.62
C GLN A 72 -2.59 1.15 22.75
N LEU A 73 -2.21 0.41 21.70
CA LEU A 73 -2.31 -1.05 21.65
C LEU A 73 -1.11 -1.80 22.23
N GLY A 74 -0.01 -1.11 22.51
CA GLY A 74 1.20 -1.73 23.04
C GLY A 74 1.83 -0.87 24.14
N ASP A 75 2.37 -1.53 25.14
CA ASP A 75 3.13 -0.90 26.23
C ASP A 75 4.59 -1.37 26.16
N GLY A 76 5.50 -0.42 25.96
CA GLY A 76 6.94 -0.69 25.98
C GLY A 76 7.77 0.50 25.47
N PRO A 77 9.01 0.68 25.96
CA PRO A 77 9.87 1.81 25.56
C PRO A 77 10.24 1.78 24.07
N ILE A 78 10.46 0.58 23.51
CA ILE A 78 10.75 0.39 22.08
C ILE A 78 9.50 0.68 21.24
N TRP A 79 8.33 0.20 21.69
CA TRP A 79 7.06 0.44 21.03
C TRP A 79 6.74 1.93 20.95
N ASN A 80 6.88 2.65 22.07
CA ASN A 80 6.61 4.08 22.11
C ASN A 80 7.55 4.87 21.20
N MET A 81 8.82 4.49 21.11
CA MET A 81 9.80 5.16 20.25
C MET A 81 9.45 5.03 18.76
N PHE A 82 9.13 3.81 18.29
CA PHE A 82 8.75 3.59 16.89
C PHE A 82 7.38 4.20 16.56
N MET A 83 6.39 4.00 17.44
CA MET A 83 5.03 4.47 17.19
C MET A 83 4.90 5.98 17.26
N ASP A 84 5.70 6.69 18.06
CA ASP A 84 5.67 8.15 18.07
C ASP A 84 6.11 8.76 16.73
N VAL A 85 7.13 8.19 16.09
CA VAL A 85 7.61 8.64 14.77
C VAL A 85 6.55 8.38 13.70
N GLU A 86 6.05 7.15 13.62
CA GLU A 86 5.01 6.76 12.65
C GLU A 86 3.72 7.56 12.84
N GLN A 87 3.30 7.78 14.10
CA GLN A 87 2.10 8.54 14.41
C GLN A 87 2.24 10.02 14.01
N GLN A 88 3.41 10.63 14.24
CA GLN A 88 3.66 12.01 13.84
C GLN A 88 3.67 12.15 12.31
N ALA A 89 4.33 11.24 11.60
CA ALA A 89 4.32 11.18 10.15
C ALA A 89 2.89 11.03 9.61
N CYS A 90 2.11 10.10 10.16
CA CYS A 90 0.71 9.93 9.79
C CYS A 90 -0.18 11.13 10.11
N ARG A 91 0.00 11.80 11.25
CA ARG A 91 -0.80 13.01 11.57
C ARG A 91 -0.52 14.18 10.64
N GLN A 92 0.69 14.28 10.10
CA GLN A 92 1.04 15.34 9.15
C GLN A 92 0.64 14.98 7.71
N ASN A 93 0.78 13.72 7.32
CA ASN A 93 0.65 13.25 5.94
C ASN A 93 -0.52 12.28 5.71
N TRP A 94 -1.52 12.21 6.60
CA TRP A 94 -2.70 11.34 6.41
C TRP A 94 -3.44 11.61 5.10
N TRP A 95 -3.50 12.88 4.68
CA TRP A 95 -4.20 13.32 3.48
C TRP A 95 -3.49 12.91 2.19
N THR A 96 -2.15 12.89 2.17
CA THR A 96 -1.38 12.45 0.99
C THR A 96 -1.59 10.97 0.73
N ASN A 97 -1.68 10.19 1.82
CA ASN A 97 -1.99 8.78 1.77
C ASN A 97 -3.40 8.52 1.23
N LEU A 98 -4.42 9.23 1.73
CA LEU A 98 -5.80 9.11 1.25
C LEU A 98 -5.96 9.41 -0.24
N LEU A 99 -5.12 10.30 -0.77
CA LEU A 99 -5.11 10.66 -2.19
C LEU A 99 -4.21 9.74 -3.05
N PHE A 100 -3.51 8.77 -2.46
CA PHE A 100 -2.51 7.91 -3.11
C PHE A 100 -1.33 8.69 -3.74
N ILE A 101 -0.92 9.80 -3.11
CA ILE A 101 0.19 10.67 -3.57
C ILE A 101 1.36 10.62 -2.57
N ASN A 102 1.37 9.65 -1.64
CA ASN A 102 2.42 9.51 -0.63
C ASN A 102 3.82 9.30 -1.23
N THR A 103 3.91 8.75 -2.43
CA THR A 103 5.19 8.50 -3.14
C THR A 103 5.76 9.78 -3.79
N TYR A 104 4.96 10.83 -3.97
CA TYR A 104 5.39 12.09 -4.59
C TYR A 104 5.60 13.22 -3.58
N VAL A 105 4.91 13.18 -2.44
CA VAL A 105 4.91 14.26 -1.45
C VAL A 105 5.44 13.72 -0.12
N ASN A 106 6.53 14.32 0.37
CA ASN A 106 7.19 13.96 1.64
C ASN A 106 7.56 12.47 1.74
N THR A 107 8.37 11.99 0.79
CA THR A 107 8.89 10.62 0.74
C THR A 107 9.70 10.23 1.99
N ASP A 108 10.25 11.20 2.71
CA ASP A 108 11.05 10.93 3.91
C ASP A 108 10.17 10.62 5.14
N ASN A 109 8.90 11.03 5.14
CA ASN A 109 7.95 10.85 6.26
C ASN A 109 6.62 10.28 5.76
N MET A 110 6.68 9.11 5.13
CA MET A 110 5.49 8.42 4.62
C MET A 110 4.63 7.93 5.79
N CYS A 111 3.33 8.21 5.72
CA CYS A 111 2.38 7.51 6.58
C CYS A 111 2.23 6.08 6.03
N LEU A 112 2.39 5.05 6.85
CA LEU A 112 2.37 3.64 6.43
C LEU A 112 3.41 3.30 5.35
N LEU A 113 4.57 2.79 5.76
CA LEU A 113 5.57 2.33 4.79
C LEU A 113 5.00 1.27 3.84
N GLN A 114 4.23 0.29 4.34
CA GLN A 114 3.69 -0.81 3.52
C GLN A 114 2.75 -0.39 2.38
N SER A 115 2.26 0.84 2.35
CA SER A 115 1.35 1.33 1.30
C SER A 115 2.05 2.17 0.23
N TRP A 116 3.37 2.02 0.10
CA TRP A 116 4.15 2.70 -0.92
C TRP A 116 3.78 2.29 -2.36
N TYR A 117 3.19 1.10 -2.54
CA TYR A 117 2.79 0.49 -3.82
C TYR A 117 1.28 0.58 -4.06
#